data_AF-A0AA88N5E8-F1
#
_entry.id   AF-A0AA88N5E8-F1
#
_cell.length_a   1.000
_cell.length_b   1.000
_cell.length_c   1.000
_cell.angle_alpha   90.00
_cell.angle_beta   90.00
_cell.angle_gamma   90.00
#
_symmetry.space_group_name_H-M   'P 1'
#
loop_
_entity.id
_entity.type
_entity.pdbx_description
1 polymer ?
#
loop_
_entity_poly.entity_id
_entity_poly.type
_entity_poly.pdbx_seq_one_letter_code
_entity_poly.pdbx_strand_id
1 'polypeptide(L)'
;MPCTGSGTLRYVKLFPQINVWCFCSAPQGCAARRHTVRESSTRAHSTVSQLNTEVWRRRKMMKRRSVCVVKKGAGVCEDAVVRKRRGMKSGRVCAVFTQRLACLQQQVAVLQAASRAAHDERLKYQHTHTELQTLTNTLKQQKAVLEAELERLRKSRPPETQHQLSVTASAPNPDLNNVKTLESEIKQLNNRLKSSSAEVSRQSALIKGLRTELHERDQRLKELQDKVCHCERDVVMKRQLVEDLRSRLKILQDSESSHRSHIDELERKVKGQCEEASNRKSFIESLKRRLSVATHDKQQCENINSTLREQLHTKEQKLTALQARMTECERSKVNLEQTATEQMKLLTNQSTETIHTLQNKLTLAQSQHQHLRSVIQTLAMEVDREVKETRGELRKRRRERKKKEGSGRGGVSKRSMVKAQSIAASILNVSANDLASILDTDQEEEGDREADGDWLNHIQQLLQQQCLSTGELLDVLLVKMKENKALMEELVTQRHSH
;
A
#
# COMPACT_ATOMS: atom_id res chain seq x y z
N MET A 1 52.57 3.51 23.12
CA MET A 1 51.75 3.17 21.94
C MET A 1 50.56 4.14 21.89
N PRO A 2 50.25 4.78 20.74
CA PRO A 2 49.50 6.05 20.74
C PRO A 2 48.09 6.00 20.09
N CYS A 3 47.48 7.19 19.99
CA CYS A 3 46.41 7.59 19.05
C CYS A 3 44.95 7.13 19.30
N THR A 4 44.27 7.90 20.16
CA THR A 4 43.05 8.68 19.86
C THR A 4 42.21 8.33 18.60
N GLY A 5 40.89 8.20 18.79
CA GLY A 5 39.90 8.17 17.69
C GLY A 5 38.54 8.78 18.07
N SER A 6 38.41 10.11 18.01
CA SER A 6 37.18 10.84 18.39
C SER A 6 36.23 11.05 17.19
N GLY A 7 35.09 10.34 17.16
CA GLY A 7 34.11 10.39 16.07
C GLY A 7 32.91 11.32 16.34
N THR A 8 33.06 12.63 16.10
CA THR A 8 31.97 13.61 16.31
C THR A 8 31.10 13.76 15.06
N LEU A 9 29.96 13.05 14.97
CA LEU A 9 29.01 13.22 13.87
C LEU A 9 28.33 14.61 13.89
N ARG A 10 28.52 15.38 12.82
CA ARG A 10 27.76 16.60 12.54
C ARG A 10 26.44 16.26 11.84
N TYR A 11 25.31 16.53 12.47
CA TYR A 11 24.00 16.50 11.79
C TYR A 11 23.86 17.72 10.87
N VAL A 12 23.94 17.51 9.55
CA VAL A 12 23.55 18.52 8.55
C VAL A 12 22.03 18.48 8.40
N LYS A 13 21.35 19.59 8.74
CA LYS A 13 19.89 19.67 8.77
C LYS A 13 19.36 20.45 7.57
N LEU A 14 19.28 19.78 6.42
CA LEU A 14 18.65 20.32 5.21
C LEU A 14 17.16 19.93 5.16
N PHE A 15 16.29 20.92 5.11
CA PHE A 15 14.85 20.79 4.85
C PHE A 15 14.47 21.81 3.76
N PRO A 16 14.02 21.37 2.57
CA PRO A 16 13.39 22.27 1.62
C PRO A 16 11.96 22.62 2.08
N GLN A 17 11.51 23.84 1.79
CA GLN A 17 10.10 24.20 1.95
C GLN A 17 9.24 23.47 0.92
N ILE A 18 8.07 22.99 1.35
CA ILE A 18 6.99 22.56 0.45
C ILE A 18 5.75 23.38 0.82
N ASN A 19 5.39 24.33 -0.06
CA ASN A 19 4.19 25.14 0.10
C ASN A 19 2.96 24.30 -0.25
N VAL A 20 2.17 23.91 0.74
CA VAL A 20 0.85 23.29 0.55
C VAL A 20 -0.22 24.37 0.64
N TRP A 21 -0.81 24.73 -0.50
CA TRP A 21 -2.00 25.60 -0.54
C TRP A 21 -3.24 24.83 -0.09
N CYS A 22 -3.65 25.03 1.17
CA CYS A 22 -4.95 24.55 1.65
C CYS A 22 -6.06 25.56 1.32
N PHE A 23 -6.65 25.42 0.14
CA PHE A 23 -7.91 26.10 -0.20
C PHE A 23 -9.08 25.26 0.33
N CYS A 24 -9.80 25.75 1.34
CA CYS A 24 -11.01 25.11 1.88
C CYS A 24 -12.03 26.18 2.27
N SER A 25 -12.98 26.43 1.38
CA SER A 25 -14.06 27.40 1.60
C SER A 25 -15.06 26.89 2.65
N ALA A 26 -15.48 27.76 3.55
CA ALA A 26 -16.75 27.59 4.26
C ALA A 26 -17.93 27.85 3.30
N PRO A 27 -19.12 27.31 3.63
CA PRO A 27 -20.27 28.21 3.71
C PRO A 27 -20.98 28.17 5.07
N GLN A 28 -21.90 29.12 5.27
CA GLN A 28 -22.55 29.41 6.54
C GLN A 28 -23.76 28.49 6.82
N GLY A 29 -24.11 28.36 8.10
CA GLY A 29 -25.09 27.39 8.61
C GLY A 29 -26.57 27.68 8.35
N CYS A 30 -27.45 27.03 9.12
CA CYS A 30 -28.84 27.46 9.26
C CYS A 30 -29.54 26.89 10.51
N ALA A 31 -30.58 27.61 10.95
CA ALA A 31 -31.73 27.17 11.76
C ALA A 31 -31.52 26.37 13.06
N ALA A 32 -31.78 27.03 14.20
CA ALA A 32 -32.21 26.35 15.43
C ALA A 32 -33.72 26.08 15.40
N ARG A 33 -34.17 24.98 16.04
CA ARG A 33 -35.54 24.85 16.56
C ARG A 33 -35.56 24.05 17.85
N ARG A 34 -36.18 24.62 18.89
CA ARG A 34 -36.57 23.90 20.12
C ARG A 34 -37.96 23.31 19.90
N HIS A 35 -38.27 22.18 20.54
CA HIS A 35 -39.61 21.94 21.08
C HIS A 35 -39.55 21.05 22.32
N THR A 36 -40.67 21.01 23.03
CA THR A 36 -40.80 20.70 24.45
C THR A 36 -41.24 19.27 24.73
N VAL A 37 -40.74 18.74 25.86
CA VAL A 37 -41.48 17.97 26.89
C VAL A 37 -42.56 16.98 26.40
N ARG A 38 -42.35 15.69 26.71
CA ARG A 38 -43.43 14.86 27.26
C ARG A 38 -42.88 13.90 28.30
N GLU A 39 -43.67 13.72 29.36
CA GLU A 39 -43.33 12.97 30.57
C GLU A 39 -44.12 11.65 30.65
N SER A 40 -43.68 10.73 31.51
CA SER A 40 -44.46 9.61 32.08
C SER A 40 -45.08 8.55 31.13
N SER A 41 -44.62 7.29 31.23
CA SER A 41 -45.33 6.26 32.03
C SER A 41 -44.68 4.85 32.01
N THR A 42 -44.53 4.30 33.22
CA THR A 42 -44.54 2.90 33.71
C THR A 42 -44.24 1.63 32.86
N ARG A 43 -43.72 0.63 33.62
CA ARG A 43 -43.91 -0.84 33.54
C ARG A 43 -42.97 -1.74 32.70
N ALA A 44 -42.25 -2.56 33.48
CA ALA A 44 -42.12 -4.02 33.34
C ALA A 44 -41.37 -4.63 32.13
N HIS A 45 -40.09 -4.94 32.34
CA HIS A 45 -39.46 -6.12 31.74
C HIS A 45 -38.66 -6.92 32.78
N SER A 46 -39.28 -8.00 33.26
CA SER A 46 -38.59 -9.15 33.86
C SER A 46 -38.56 -10.31 32.84
N THR A 47 -37.91 -11.42 33.20
CA THR A 47 -37.99 -12.72 32.49
C THR A 47 -37.53 -12.78 31.03
N VAL A 48 -36.37 -12.18 30.68
CA VAL A 48 -35.60 -12.57 29.47
C VAL A 48 -34.11 -12.75 29.79
N SER A 49 -33.72 -13.90 30.38
CA SER A 49 -32.30 -14.25 30.59
C SER A 49 -31.96 -15.75 30.75
N GLN A 50 -32.93 -16.67 30.87
CA GLN A 50 -32.61 -18.10 31.13
C GLN A 50 -32.57 -18.99 29.87
N LEU A 51 -33.19 -18.61 28.75
CA LEU A 51 -33.31 -19.47 27.56
C LEU A 51 -32.08 -19.53 26.63
N ASN A 52 -31.08 -18.67 26.80
CA ASN A 52 -29.96 -18.54 25.85
C ASN A 52 -28.73 -19.44 26.15
N THR A 53 -28.72 -20.18 27.26
CA THR A 53 -27.55 -20.97 27.70
C THR A 53 -27.60 -22.45 27.27
N GLU A 54 -28.79 -22.99 27.00
CA GLU A 54 -29.02 -24.37 26.52
C GLU A 54 -28.54 -24.57 25.07
N VAL A 55 -28.91 -23.63 24.18
CA VAL A 55 -28.62 -23.70 22.73
C VAL A 55 -27.12 -23.79 22.46
N TRP A 56 -26.32 -23.03 23.20
CA TRP A 56 -24.85 -23.06 23.09
C TRP A 56 -24.24 -24.39 23.56
N ARG A 57 -24.88 -25.04 24.55
CA ARG A 57 -24.44 -26.35 25.06
C ARG A 57 -24.73 -27.47 24.04
N ARG A 58 -25.94 -27.50 23.43
CA ARG A 58 -26.29 -28.49 22.40
C ARG A 58 -25.41 -28.38 21.15
N ARG A 59 -25.11 -27.16 20.68
CA ARG A 59 -24.27 -26.94 19.47
C ARG A 59 -22.83 -27.46 19.58
N LYS A 60 -22.33 -27.74 20.80
CA LYS A 60 -20.93 -28.20 21.03
C LYS A 60 -20.75 -29.72 20.99
N MET A 61 -21.81 -30.52 21.13
CA MET A 61 -21.69 -31.99 21.12
C MET A 61 -21.85 -32.64 19.72
N MET A 62 -22.48 -31.98 18.76
CA MET A 62 -22.73 -32.55 17.42
C MET A 62 -21.53 -32.55 16.43
N LYS A 63 -20.32 -32.14 16.87
CA LYS A 63 -19.11 -32.09 16.01
C LYS A 63 -18.02 -33.12 16.37
N ARG A 64 -18.43 -34.33 16.79
CA ARG A 64 -17.54 -35.48 17.07
C ARG A 64 -17.98 -36.81 16.42
N ARG A 65 -18.35 -36.77 15.14
CA ARG A 65 -18.36 -37.95 14.25
C ARG A 65 -17.79 -37.56 12.87
N SER A 66 -16.46 -37.51 12.77
CA SER A 66 -15.73 -37.51 11.49
C SER A 66 -15.17 -38.91 11.25
N VAL A 67 -15.54 -39.55 10.14
CA VAL A 67 -15.15 -40.92 9.83
C VAL A 67 -13.64 -41.01 9.55
N CYS A 68 -12.94 -41.92 10.23
CA CYS A 68 -11.55 -42.24 9.92
C CYS A 68 -11.50 -43.31 8.81
N VAL A 69 -11.59 -42.90 7.55
CA VAL A 69 -11.23 -43.77 6.42
C VAL A 69 -9.71 -43.92 6.39
N VAL A 70 -9.21 -45.13 6.65
CA VAL A 70 -7.77 -45.42 6.61
C VAL A 70 -7.33 -45.62 5.16
N LYS A 71 -6.70 -44.60 4.56
CA LYS A 71 -5.81 -44.80 3.41
C LYS A 71 -4.38 -44.92 3.91
N LYS A 72 -3.76 -46.08 3.69
CA LYS A 72 -2.30 -46.25 3.81
C LYS A 72 -1.62 -45.38 2.74
N GLY A 73 -0.71 -44.52 3.18
CA GLY A 73 0.26 -43.83 2.32
C GLY A 73 1.55 -43.67 3.13
N ALA A 74 2.64 -44.27 2.67
CA ALA A 74 3.93 -44.16 3.33
C ALA A 74 4.63 -42.86 2.89
N GLY A 75 5.07 -42.04 3.85
CA GLY A 75 5.80 -40.81 3.55
C GLY A 75 6.03 -39.91 4.77
N VAL A 76 7.31 -39.62 5.05
CA VAL A 76 7.82 -38.53 5.91
C VAL A 76 7.32 -38.49 7.37
N CYS A 77 8.14 -39.02 8.29
CA CYS A 77 7.78 -39.19 9.71
C CYS A 77 8.22 -38.08 10.69
N GLU A 78 8.73 -36.93 10.22
CA GLU A 78 9.19 -35.86 11.13
C GLU A 78 8.06 -34.96 11.63
N ASP A 79 7.18 -34.49 10.75
CA ASP A 79 6.24 -33.40 11.07
C ASP A 79 5.13 -33.83 12.06
N ALA A 80 4.82 -35.13 12.12
CA ALA A 80 3.91 -35.69 13.13
C ALA A 80 4.43 -35.51 14.57
N VAL A 81 5.74 -35.61 14.79
CA VAL A 81 6.38 -35.47 16.11
C VAL A 81 6.31 -34.01 16.57
N VAL A 82 6.54 -33.06 15.65
CA VAL A 82 6.46 -31.62 15.91
C VAL A 82 5.04 -31.22 16.35
N ARG A 83 4.02 -31.66 15.60
CA ARG A 83 2.61 -31.39 15.94
C ARG A 83 2.22 -31.98 17.31
N LYS A 84 2.63 -33.23 17.62
CA LYS A 84 2.37 -33.87 18.93
C LYS A 84 3.04 -33.14 20.09
N ARG A 85 4.29 -32.67 19.92
CA ARG A 85 4.99 -31.83 20.91
C ARG A 85 4.34 -30.44 21.12
N ARG A 86 3.83 -29.79 20.07
CA ARG A 86 3.09 -28.52 20.19
C ARG A 86 1.78 -28.68 20.97
N GLY A 87 1.02 -29.74 20.69
CA GLY A 87 -0.22 -30.05 21.42
C GLY A 87 -0.01 -30.26 22.93
N MET A 88 1.00 -31.05 23.33
CA MET A 88 1.31 -31.32 24.74
C MET A 88 1.85 -30.11 25.53
N LYS A 89 2.33 -29.06 24.84
CA LYS A 89 2.67 -27.77 25.48
C LYS A 89 1.43 -26.89 25.63
N SER A 90 0.62 -26.75 24.57
CA SER A 90 -0.63 -25.98 24.62
C SER A 90 -1.62 -26.50 25.68
N GLY A 91 -1.80 -27.82 25.77
CA GLY A 91 -2.67 -28.43 26.79
C GLY A 91 -2.23 -28.16 28.23
N ARG A 92 -0.91 -28.20 28.51
CA ARG A 92 -0.37 -27.88 29.85
C ARG A 92 -0.54 -26.40 30.20
N VAL A 93 -0.29 -25.50 29.26
CA VAL A 93 -0.51 -24.05 29.46
C VAL A 93 -2.00 -23.77 29.72
N CYS A 94 -2.91 -24.39 28.96
CA CYS A 94 -4.34 -24.29 29.17
C CYS A 94 -4.78 -24.79 30.56
N ALA A 95 -4.28 -25.97 30.99
CA ALA A 95 -4.57 -26.53 32.31
C ALA A 95 -4.11 -25.60 33.45
N VAL A 96 -2.89 -25.06 33.37
CA VAL A 96 -2.36 -24.11 34.37
C VAL A 96 -3.21 -22.83 34.43
N PHE A 97 -3.63 -22.28 33.29
CA PHE A 97 -4.55 -21.13 33.28
C PHE A 97 -5.93 -21.47 33.85
N THR A 98 -6.49 -22.65 33.58
CA THR A 98 -7.77 -23.10 34.17
C THR A 98 -7.66 -23.25 35.69
N GLN A 99 -6.57 -23.85 36.19
CA GLN A 99 -6.31 -23.98 37.63
C GLN A 99 -6.11 -22.62 38.30
N ARG A 100 -5.36 -21.70 37.66
CA ARG A 100 -5.20 -20.32 38.15
C ARG A 100 -6.53 -19.56 38.20
N LEU A 101 -7.40 -19.74 37.19
CA LEU A 101 -8.72 -19.13 37.14
C LEU A 101 -9.62 -19.66 38.27
N ALA A 102 -9.65 -20.98 38.49
CA ALA A 102 -10.41 -21.59 39.58
C ALA A 102 -9.94 -21.12 40.96
N CYS A 103 -8.62 -21.03 41.18
CA CYS A 103 -8.04 -20.51 42.41
C CYS A 103 -8.42 -19.04 42.66
N LEU A 104 -8.41 -18.20 41.61
CA LEU A 104 -8.85 -16.80 41.70
C LEU A 104 -10.37 -16.69 41.95
N GLN A 105 -11.19 -17.54 41.34
CA GLN A 105 -12.63 -17.62 41.62
C GLN A 105 -12.92 -18.02 43.07
N GLN A 106 -12.18 -19.00 43.61
CA GLN A 106 -12.26 -19.39 45.02
C GLN A 106 -11.84 -18.24 45.95
N GLN A 107 -10.76 -17.53 45.63
CA GLN A 107 -10.29 -16.37 46.41
C GLN A 107 -11.32 -15.22 46.41
N VAL A 108 -11.95 -14.94 45.25
CA VAL A 108 -13.05 -13.97 45.15
C VAL A 108 -14.28 -14.42 45.96
N ALA A 109 -14.63 -15.71 45.95
CA ALA A 109 -15.74 -16.23 46.74
C ALA A 109 -15.49 -16.09 48.26
N VAL A 110 -14.26 -16.38 48.73
CA VAL A 110 -13.87 -16.18 50.13
C VAL A 110 -13.92 -14.71 50.53
N LEU A 111 -13.40 -13.80 49.69
CA LEU A 111 -13.48 -12.36 49.94
C LEU A 111 -14.93 -11.84 49.96
N GLN A 112 -15.80 -12.36 49.09
CA GLN A 112 -17.23 -12.02 49.10
C GLN A 112 -17.97 -12.58 50.32
N ALA A 113 -17.56 -13.73 50.86
CA ALA A 113 -18.10 -14.26 52.11
C ALA A 113 -17.65 -13.42 53.32
N ALA A 114 -16.35 -13.12 53.42
CA ALA A 114 -15.80 -12.26 54.46
C ALA A 114 -16.41 -10.85 54.45
N SER A 115 -16.64 -10.28 53.26
CA SER A 115 -17.31 -8.98 53.11
C SER A 115 -18.77 -8.98 53.56
N ARG A 116 -19.47 -10.11 53.54
CA ARG A 116 -20.84 -10.24 54.09
C ARG A 116 -20.78 -10.34 55.61
N ALA A 117 -19.96 -11.24 56.14
CA ALA A 117 -19.77 -11.38 57.59
C ALA A 117 -19.37 -10.05 58.25
N ALA A 118 -18.45 -9.29 57.65
CA ALA A 118 -18.07 -7.96 58.14
C ALA A 118 -19.20 -6.91 58.06
N HIS A 119 -20.16 -7.07 57.13
CA HIS A 119 -21.36 -6.24 57.07
C HIS A 119 -22.37 -6.64 58.15
N ASP A 120 -22.59 -7.93 58.35
CA ASP A 120 -23.49 -8.48 59.37
C ASP A 120 -23.02 -8.11 60.79
N GLU A 121 -21.71 -8.21 61.07
CA GLU A 121 -21.13 -7.72 62.32
C GLU A 121 -21.27 -6.19 62.46
N ARG A 122 -21.08 -5.42 61.38
CA ARG A 122 -21.30 -3.96 61.42
C ARG A 122 -22.75 -3.61 61.77
N LEU A 123 -23.73 -4.37 61.30
CA LEU A 123 -25.14 -4.19 61.66
C LEU A 123 -25.39 -4.52 63.15
N LYS A 124 -24.79 -5.59 63.69
CA LYS A 124 -24.84 -5.90 65.14
C LYS A 124 -24.19 -4.80 65.99
N TYR A 125 -23.05 -4.27 65.57
CA TYR A 125 -22.40 -3.13 66.24
C TYR A 125 -23.25 -1.86 66.18
N GLN A 126 -23.95 -1.59 65.07
CA GLN A 126 -24.89 -0.47 64.99
C GLN A 126 -26.11 -0.67 65.92
N HIS A 127 -26.66 -1.88 66.00
CA HIS A 127 -27.79 -2.19 66.88
C HIS A 127 -27.41 -2.09 68.37
N THR A 128 -26.30 -2.69 68.79
CA THR A 128 -25.83 -2.58 70.18
C THR A 128 -25.40 -1.15 70.54
N HIS A 129 -24.90 -0.37 69.57
CA HIS A 129 -24.64 1.06 69.79
C HIS A 129 -25.92 1.87 70.02
N THR A 130 -27.01 1.62 69.28
CA THR A 130 -28.29 2.31 69.53
C THR A 130 -28.94 1.88 70.85
N GLU A 131 -28.81 0.62 71.26
CA GLU A 131 -29.24 0.14 72.59
C GLU A 131 -28.45 0.79 73.74
N LEU A 132 -27.13 0.89 73.62
CA LEU A 132 -26.31 1.60 74.60
C LEU A 132 -26.62 3.11 74.62
N GLN A 133 -26.98 3.69 73.47
CA GLN A 133 -27.38 5.10 73.37
C GLN A 133 -28.75 5.36 74.03
N THR A 134 -29.73 4.48 73.86
CA THR A 134 -31.04 4.61 74.54
C THR A 134 -30.88 4.42 76.05
N LEU A 135 -30.18 3.38 76.50
CA LEU A 135 -29.89 3.15 77.93
C LEU A 135 -29.15 4.33 78.57
N THR A 136 -28.17 4.92 77.87
CA THR A 136 -27.45 6.13 78.32
C THR A 136 -28.40 7.32 78.51
N ASN A 137 -29.40 7.49 77.63
CA ASN A 137 -30.39 8.55 77.74
C ASN A 137 -31.39 8.29 78.88
N THR A 138 -31.85 7.04 79.07
CA THR A 138 -32.69 6.65 80.20
C THR A 138 -31.98 6.89 81.54
N LEU A 139 -30.70 6.53 81.66
CA LEU A 139 -29.92 6.76 82.88
C LEU A 139 -29.72 8.26 83.17
N LYS A 140 -29.49 9.10 82.14
CA LYS A 140 -29.46 10.57 82.31
C LYS A 140 -30.80 11.12 82.82
N GLN A 141 -31.92 10.60 82.31
CA GLN A 141 -33.26 11.02 82.71
C GLN A 141 -33.58 10.59 84.14
N GLN A 142 -33.23 9.37 84.54
CA GLN A 142 -33.33 8.90 85.93
C GLN A 142 -32.47 9.73 86.89
N LYS A 143 -31.23 10.08 86.49
CA LYS A 143 -30.36 10.96 87.29
C LYS A 143 -31.02 12.33 87.54
N ALA A 144 -31.59 12.95 86.50
CA ALA A 144 -32.24 14.25 86.62
C ALA A 144 -33.45 14.23 87.58
N VAL A 145 -34.21 13.12 87.62
CA VAL A 145 -35.30 12.92 88.59
C VAL A 145 -34.76 12.83 90.02
N LEU A 146 -33.74 12.01 90.26
CA LEU A 146 -33.13 11.86 91.59
C LEU A 146 -32.47 13.16 92.09
N GLU A 147 -31.87 13.95 91.21
CA GLU A 147 -31.32 15.27 91.56
C GLU A 147 -32.43 16.26 91.96
N ALA A 148 -33.60 16.22 91.32
CA ALA A 148 -34.77 17.01 91.71
C ALA A 148 -35.37 16.55 93.06
N GLU A 149 -35.39 15.25 93.34
CA GLU A 149 -35.87 14.72 94.63
C GLU A 149 -34.95 15.08 95.80
N LEU A 150 -33.62 15.05 95.60
CA LEU A 150 -32.64 15.48 96.60
C LEU A 150 -32.78 16.97 96.93
N GLU A 151 -33.00 17.83 95.93
CA GLU A 151 -33.26 19.26 96.16
C GLU A 151 -34.62 19.53 96.83
N ARG A 152 -35.62 18.65 96.65
CA ARG A 152 -36.86 18.71 97.42
C ARG A 152 -36.63 18.38 98.89
N LEU A 153 -35.83 17.35 99.19
CA LEU A 153 -35.49 16.94 100.57
C LEU A 153 -34.58 17.95 101.30
N ARG A 154 -33.67 18.62 100.59
CA ARG A 154 -32.83 19.69 101.18
C ARG A 154 -33.65 20.88 101.69
N LYS A 155 -34.81 21.16 101.09
CA LYS A 155 -35.68 22.29 101.45
C LYS A 155 -36.61 22.03 102.63
N SER A 156 -36.60 20.83 103.22
CA SER A 156 -37.57 20.41 104.25
C SER A 156 -36.97 20.18 105.65
N ARG A 157 -35.86 20.84 106.01
CA ARG A 157 -35.19 20.66 107.33
C ARG A 157 -35.05 21.98 108.12
N PRO A 158 -35.67 22.11 109.30
CA PRO A 158 -35.45 23.23 110.21
C PRO A 158 -34.21 23.03 111.11
N PRO A 159 -33.67 24.11 111.72
CA PRO A 159 -32.57 24.05 112.70
C PRO A 159 -33.08 24.04 114.16
N GLU A 160 -32.27 23.49 115.07
CA GLU A 160 -32.52 23.48 116.53
C GLU A 160 -31.42 24.24 117.30
N THR A 161 -31.73 24.65 118.54
CA THR A 161 -30.94 25.56 119.38
C THR A 161 -30.66 25.00 120.79
N GLN A 162 -29.53 25.41 121.39
CA GLN A 162 -29.25 25.44 122.84
C GLN A 162 -28.00 26.34 123.06
N HIS A 163 -27.84 27.24 124.06
CA HIS A 163 -28.23 27.31 125.49
C HIS A 163 -27.35 26.45 126.43
N GLN A 164 -26.94 26.87 127.66
CA GLN A 164 -26.77 28.20 128.31
C GLN A 164 -26.10 27.99 129.71
N LEU A 165 -25.92 29.07 130.52
CA LEU A 165 -25.55 29.11 131.97
C LEU A 165 -24.08 28.75 132.31
N SER A 166 -23.33 29.33 133.27
CA SER A 166 -23.50 30.27 134.42
C SER A 166 -24.08 29.73 135.75
N VAL A 167 -23.25 29.71 136.82
CA VAL A 167 -23.66 29.83 138.25
C VAL A 167 -22.49 30.29 139.16
N THR A 168 -22.78 30.61 140.42
CA THR A 168 -22.24 31.76 141.18
C THR A 168 -22.21 31.54 142.71
N ALA A 169 -21.76 32.57 143.46
CA ALA A 169 -22.22 32.99 144.80
C ALA A 169 -21.52 32.49 146.12
N SER A 170 -20.85 33.47 146.77
CA SER A 170 -21.03 33.94 148.17
C SER A 170 -20.68 33.12 149.44
N ALA A 171 -20.24 33.87 150.47
CA ALA A 171 -20.17 33.51 151.90
C ALA A 171 -21.45 33.99 152.67
N PRO A 172 -21.65 33.73 153.99
CA PRO A 172 -21.07 34.58 155.07
C PRO A 172 -20.88 33.88 156.47
N ASN A 173 -20.59 34.69 157.52
CA ASN A 173 -20.62 34.37 158.98
C ASN A 173 -22.08 34.54 159.56
N PRO A 174 -22.41 34.59 160.90
CA PRO A 174 -21.62 34.40 162.14
C PRO A 174 -22.34 33.62 163.32
N ASP A 175 -21.61 33.50 164.47
CA ASP A 175 -22.02 33.58 165.91
C ASP A 175 -23.03 32.67 166.68
N LEU A 176 -22.66 32.51 167.97
CA LEU A 176 -23.46 32.41 169.23
C LEU A 176 -23.87 31.05 169.88
N ASN A 177 -23.25 30.79 171.06
CA ASN A 177 -23.74 30.14 172.29
C ASN A 177 -24.91 29.11 172.27
N ASN A 178 -24.59 27.81 172.40
CA ASN A 178 -25.11 26.97 173.51
C ASN A 178 -24.44 25.58 173.59
N VAL A 179 -24.11 25.10 174.80
CA VAL A 179 -23.38 23.81 174.99
C VAL A 179 -24.24 22.57 174.68
N LYS A 180 -25.56 22.63 174.87
CA LYS A 180 -26.48 21.56 174.41
C LYS A 180 -26.66 21.56 172.89
N THR A 181 -26.37 22.66 172.21
CA THR A 181 -26.24 22.68 170.75
C THR A 181 -24.96 21.98 170.32
N LEU A 182 -23.83 22.18 171.02
CA LEU A 182 -22.57 21.49 170.68
C LEU A 182 -22.67 19.95 170.64
N GLU A 183 -23.45 19.29 171.50
CA GLU A 183 -23.62 17.82 171.41
C GLU A 183 -24.51 17.39 170.23
N SER A 184 -25.56 18.15 169.91
CA SER A 184 -26.41 17.86 168.75
C SER A 184 -25.68 18.21 167.45
N GLU A 185 -24.89 19.27 167.44
CA GLU A 185 -23.91 19.63 166.41
C GLU A 185 -22.85 18.55 166.24
N ILE A 186 -22.23 18.01 167.29
CA ILE A 186 -21.25 16.91 167.13
C ILE A 186 -21.91 15.68 166.49
N LYS A 187 -23.15 15.34 166.86
CA LYS A 187 -23.92 14.26 166.20
C LYS A 187 -24.30 14.62 164.76
N GLN A 188 -24.69 15.86 164.49
CA GLN A 188 -25.02 16.38 163.16
C GLN A 188 -23.78 16.44 162.25
N LEU A 189 -22.63 16.86 162.76
CA LEU A 189 -21.33 16.91 162.10
C LEU A 189 -20.79 15.51 161.84
N ASN A 190 -20.96 14.56 162.76
CA ASN A 190 -20.62 13.15 162.53
C ASN A 190 -21.53 12.53 161.45
N ASN A 191 -22.84 12.83 161.47
CA ASN A 191 -23.75 12.41 160.41
C ASN A 191 -23.46 13.09 159.06
N ARG A 192 -23.10 14.38 159.05
CA ARG A 192 -22.63 15.12 157.85
C ARG A 192 -21.28 14.59 157.34
N LEU A 193 -20.38 14.17 158.23
CA LEU A 193 -19.11 13.55 157.88
C LEU A 193 -19.33 12.16 157.26
N LYS A 194 -20.26 11.36 157.81
CA LYS A 194 -20.67 10.07 157.22
C LYS A 194 -21.35 10.23 155.87
N SER A 195 -22.29 11.17 155.72
CA SER A 195 -22.93 11.42 154.43
C SER A 195 -21.97 12.02 153.41
N SER A 196 -21.08 12.93 153.82
CA SER A 196 -19.99 13.46 153.00
C SER A 196 -18.98 12.37 152.61
N SER A 197 -18.64 11.44 153.49
CA SER A 197 -17.75 10.31 153.20
C SER A 197 -18.38 9.30 152.23
N ALA A 198 -19.67 9.00 152.39
CA ALA A 198 -20.44 8.19 151.44
C ALA A 198 -20.56 8.89 150.07
N GLU A 199 -20.78 10.21 150.06
CA GLU A 199 -20.82 11.03 148.86
C GLU A 199 -19.46 11.09 148.14
N VAL A 200 -18.36 11.31 148.88
CA VAL A 200 -16.98 11.23 148.33
C VAL A 200 -16.68 9.84 147.79
N SER A 201 -17.19 8.78 148.42
CA SER A 201 -17.06 7.40 147.92
C SER A 201 -17.85 7.20 146.62
N ARG A 202 -19.08 7.73 146.53
CA ARG A 202 -19.92 7.72 145.32
C ARG A 202 -19.31 8.52 144.18
N GLN A 203 -18.82 9.73 144.47
CA GLN A 203 -18.07 10.56 143.51
C GLN A 203 -16.79 9.86 143.06
N SER A 204 -16.05 9.21 143.97
CA SER A 204 -14.84 8.43 143.62
C SER A 204 -15.16 7.23 142.72
N ALA A 205 -16.30 6.57 142.91
CA ALA A 205 -16.78 5.52 142.00
C ALA A 205 -17.16 6.08 140.62
N LEU A 206 -17.89 7.21 140.58
CA LEU A 206 -18.23 7.90 139.33
C LEU A 206 -16.99 8.38 138.57
N ILE A 207 -16.00 8.96 139.26
CA ILE A 207 -14.71 9.39 138.68
C ILE A 207 -13.93 8.19 138.12
N LYS A 208 -14.01 7.00 138.75
CA LYS A 208 -13.43 5.77 138.19
C LYS A 208 -14.16 5.34 136.92
N GLY A 209 -15.50 5.35 136.91
CA GLY A 209 -16.33 5.03 135.73
C GLY A 209 -16.05 5.95 134.55
N LEU A 210 -16.04 7.27 134.78
CA LEU A 210 -15.72 8.27 133.76
C LEU A 210 -14.28 8.14 133.23
N ARG A 211 -13.32 7.69 134.05
CA ARG A 211 -11.95 7.39 133.59
C ARG A 211 -11.89 6.13 132.71
N THR A 212 -12.67 5.08 133.02
CA THR A 212 -12.76 3.90 132.14
C THR A 212 -13.48 4.23 130.83
N GLU A 213 -14.58 4.98 130.88
CA GLU A 213 -15.28 5.44 129.67
C GLU A 213 -14.39 6.32 128.79
N LEU A 214 -13.61 7.25 129.38
CA LEU A 214 -12.64 8.07 128.65
C LEU A 214 -11.58 7.19 127.96
N HIS A 215 -11.02 6.21 128.67
CA HIS A 215 -10.03 5.29 128.11
C HIS A 215 -10.60 4.44 126.96
N GLU A 216 -11.85 3.97 127.07
CA GLU A 216 -12.56 3.29 125.98
C GLU A 216 -12.81 4.22 124.78
N ARG A 217 -13.14 5.50 125.01
CA ARG A 217 -13.28 6.51 123.96
C ARG A 217 -11.95 6.75 123.25
N ASP A 218 -10.85 6.90 123.98
CA ASP A 218 -9.50 7.13 123.43
C ASP A 218 -9.03 5.93 122.60
N GLN A 219 -9.20 4.72 123.11
CA GLN A 219 -8.89 3.48 122.38
C GLN A 219 -9.74 3.38 121.09
N ARG A 220 -11.02 3.76 121.15
CA ARG A 220 -11.90 3.76 119.97
C ARG A 220 -11.56 4.88 118.98
N LEU A 221 -11.12 6.04 119.44
CA LEU A 221 -10.60 7.11 118.56
C LEU A 221 -9.36 6.63 117.81
N LYS A 222 -8.44 5.95 118.50
CA LYS A 222 -7.25 5.35 117.88
C LYS A 222 -7.60 4.32 116.82
N GLU A 223 -8.50 3.39 117.12
CA GLU A 223 -9.00 2.41 116.12
C GLU A 223 -9.64 3.07 114.89
N LEU A 224 -10.31 4.21 115.05
CA LEU A 224 -10.93 4.95 113.96
C LEU A 224 -9.86 5.71 113.16
N GLN A 225 -8.84 6.26 113.82
CA GLN A 225 -7.70 6.90 113.18
C GLN A 225 -6.89 5.90 112.33
N ASP A 226 -6.60 4.71 112.85
CA ASP A 226 -5.93 3.64 112.11
C ASP A 226 -6.72 3.22 110.84
N LYS A 227 -8.06 3.19 110.94
CA LYS A 227 -8.97 2.92 109.80
C LYS A 227 -8.97 4.06 108.78
N VAL A 228 -8.96 5.33 109.23
CA VAL A 228 -8.82 6.50 108.35
C VAL A 228 -7.49 6.42 107.60
N CYS A 229 -6.37 6.22 108.30
CA CYS A 229 -5.05 6.12 107.69
C CYS A 229 -4.86 4.88 106.80
N HIS A 230 -5.71 3.84 106.91
CA HIS A 230 -5.80 2.78 105.91
C HIS A 230 -6.61 3.22 104.68
N CYS A 231 -7.80 3.81 104.87
CA CYS A 231 -8.63 4.32 103.79
C CYS A 231 -7.92 5.39 102.95
N GLU A 232 -7.11 6.25 103.57
CA GLU A 232 -6.29 7.27 102.88
C GLU A 232 -5.28 6.63 101.91
N ARG A 233 -4.52 5.62 102.38
CA ARG A 233 -3.60 4.84 101.54
C ARG A 233 -4.33 4.15 100.38
N ASP A 234 -5.48 3.54 100.67
CA ASP A 234 -6.35 2.92 99.67
C ASP A 234 -6.84 3.91 98.61
N VAL A 235 -7.21 5.12 99.01
CA VAL A 235 -7.64 6.21 98.12
C VAL A 235 -6.47 6.71 97.27
N VAL A 236 -5.26 6.81 97.82
CA VAL A 236 -4.05 7.18 97.05
C VAL A 236 -3.72 6.10 96.00
N MET A 237 -3.71 4.82 96.38
CA MET A 237 -3.47 3.71 95.43
C MET A 237 -4.53 3.67 94.31
N LYS A 238 -5.81 3.86 94.65
CA LYS A 238 -6.91 3.90 93.67
C LYS A 238 -6.83 5.12 92.75
N ARG A 239 -6.36 6.27 93.25
CA ARG A 239 -6.10 7.47 92.42
C ARG A 239 -4.97 7.23 91.41
N GLN A 240 -3.85 6.62 91.82
CA GLN A 240 -2.76 6.28 90.92
C GLN A 240 -3.24 5.33 89.81
N LEU A 241 -3.92 4.24 90.17
CA LEU A 241 -4.46 3.28 89.21
C LEU A 241 -5.43 3.92 88.19
N VAL A 242 -6.24 4.90 88.61
CA VAL A 242 -7.12 5.64 87.70
C VAL A 242 -6.31 6.50 86.71
N GLU A 243 -5.19 7.09 87.12
CA GLU A 243 -4.34 7.90 86.23
C GLU A 243 -3.48 7.03 85.29
N ASP A 244 -3.01 5.87 85.77
CA ASP A 244 -2.37 4.84 84.93
C ASP A 244 -3.33 4.32 83.85
N LEU A 245 -4.62 4.18 84.18
CA LEU A 245 -5.65 3.79 83.21
C LEU A 245 -6.00 4.94 82.24
N ARG A 246 -6.01 6.19 82.69
CA ARG A 246 -6.22 7.38 81.82
C ARG A 246 -5.10 7.56 80.81
N SER A 247 -3.85 7.49 81.24
CA SER A 247 -2.68 7.60 80.35
C SER A 247 -2.65 6.47 79.31
N ARG A 248 -2.95 5.23 79.72
CA ARG A 248 -3.11 4.10 78.79
C ARG A 248 -4.27 4.29 77.81
N LEU A 249 -5.42 4.81 78.25
CA LEU A 249 -6.55 5.13 77.37
C LEU A 249 -6.17 6.21 76.35
N LYS A 250 -5.44 7.25 76.77
CA LYS A 250 -4.98 8.33 75.90
C LYS A 250 -4.01 7.81 74.82
N ILE A 251 -3.04 6.98 75.19
CA ILE A 251 -2.12 6.31 74.24
C ILE A 251 -2.92 5.47 73.21
N LEU A 252 -3.93 4.72 73.65
CA LEU A 252 -4.79 3.95 72.76
C LEU A 252 -5.58 4.84 71.79
N GLN A 253 -6.21 5.92 72.28
CA GLN A 253 -6.94 6.89 71.43
C GLN A 253 -6.02 7.55 70.39
N ASP A 254 -4.81 7.94 70.78
CA ASP A 254 -3.86 8.56 69.86
C ASP A 254 -3.36 7.54 68.81
N SER A 255 -3.11 6.29 69.20
CA SER A 255 -2.81 5.21 68.25
C SER A 255 -3.97 4.94 67.27
N GLU A 256 -5.21 4.96 67.74
CA GLU A 256 -6.40 4.78 66.89
C GLU A 256 -6.53 5.94 65.88
N SER A 257 -6.29 7.18 66.30
CA SER A 257 -6.28 8.35 65.42
C SER A 257 -5.22 8.26 64.33
N SER A 258 -4.03 7.74 64.66
CA SER A 258 -2.95 7.49 63.71
C SER A 258 -3.30 6.38 62.72
N HIS A 259 -3.91 5.28 63.19
CA HIS A 259 -4.37 4.19 62.34
C HIS A 259 -5.49 4.61 61.39
N ARG A 260 -6.47 5.40 61.85
CA ARG A 260 -7.51 6.02 60.99
C ARG A 260 -6.87 6.88 59.89
N SER A 261 -5.93 7.76 60.26
CA SER A 261 -5.20 8.60 59.30
C SER A 261 -4.43 7.80 58.24
N HIS A 262 -3.84 6.66 58.61
CA HIS A 262 -3.18 5.75 57.68
C HIS A 262 -4.18 5.04 56.75
N ILE A 263 -5.36 4.65 57.25
CA ILE A 263 -6.43 4.07 56.43
C ILE A 263 -6.91 5.09 55.39
N ASP A 264 -7.13 6.35 55.78
CA ASP A 264 -7.51 7.43 54.86
C ASP A 264 -6.45 7.72 53.78
N GLU A 265 -5.16 7.51 54.08
CA GLU A 265 -4.08 7.62 53.09
C GLU A 265 -4.06 6.42 52.13
N LEU A 266 -4.25 5.21 52.64
CA LEU A 266 -4.35 3.99 51.83
C LEU A 266 -5.59 4.04 50.91
N GLU A 267 -6.74 4.51 51.40
CA GLU A 267 -7.92 4.73 50.57
C GLU A 267 -7.65 5.73 49.42
N ARG A 268 -6.97 6.84 49.70
CA ARG A 268 -6.59 7.81 48.65
C ARG A 268 -5.64 7.19 47.62
N LYS A 269 -4.65 6.41 48.07
CA LYS A 269 -3.73 5.67 47.17
C LYS A 269 -4.48 4.65 46.29
N VAL A 270 -5.42 3.91 46.86
CA VAL A 270 -6.27 2.95 46.11
C VAL A 270 -7.17 3.66 45.11
N LYS A 271 -7.82 4.78 45.48
CA LYS A 271 -8.66 5.58 44.57
C LYS A 271 -7.86 6.07 43.35
N GLY A 272 -6.70 6.69 43.58
CA GLY A 272 -5.79 7.12 42.51
C GLY A 272 -5.28 5.98 41.62
N GLN A 273 -4.96 4.82 42.18
CA GLN A 273 -4.57 3.64 41.39
C GLN A 273 -5.71 3.08 40.54
N CYS A 274 -6.96 3.12 41.03
CA CYS A 274 -8.14 2.73 40.27
C CYS A 274 -8.42 3.69 39.10
N GLU A 275 -8.27 5.00 39.31
CA GLU A 275 -8.37 6.02 38.26
C GLU A 275 -7.27 5.84 37.21
N GLU A 276 -6.02 5.64 37.63
CA GLU A 276 -4.91 5.37 36.72
C GLU A 276 -5.10 4.07 35.92
N ALA A 277 -5.63 3.01 36.54
CA ALA A 277 -5.97 1.77 35.85
C ALA A 277 -7.09 1.97 34.81
N SER A 278 -8.10 2.82 35.10
CA SER A 278 -9.14 3.22 34.15
C SER A 278 -8.57 3.98 32.96
N ASN A 279 -7.67 4.94 33.21
CA ASN A 279 -6.98 5.71 32.17
C ASN A 279 -6.06 4.84 31.31
N ARG A 280 -5.32 3.89 31.89
CA ARG A 280 -4.56 2.89 31.13
C ARG A 280 -5.47 2.02 30.27
N LYS A 281 -6.65 1.61 30.78
CA LYS A 281 -7.63 0.82 30.01
C LYS A 281 -8.17 1.59 28.80
N SER A 282 -8.60 2.84 28.97
CA SER A 282 -9.14 3.65 27.87
C SER A 282 -8.09 3.96 26.81
N PHE A 283 -6.83 4.17 27.22
CA PHE A 283 -5.68 4.29 26.31
C PHE A 283 -5.42 3.00 25.52
N ILE A 284 -5.42 1.83 26.17
CA ILE A 284 -5.29 0.53 25.50
C ILE A 284 -6.42 0.29 24.49
N GLU A 285 -7.65 0.68 24.81
CA GLU A 285 -8.78 0.59 23.88
C GLU A 285 -8.65 1.55 22.69
N SER A 286 -8.08 2.74 22.89
CA SER A 286 -7.75 3.67 21.81
C SER A 286 -6.67 3.11 20.88
N LEU A 287 -5.60 2.53 21.43
CA LEU A 287 -4.56 1.84 20.64
C LEU A 287 -5.12 0.63 19.88
N LYS A 288 -6.02 -0.16 20.49
CA LYS A 288 -6.71 -1.26 19.80
C LYS A 288 -7.55 -0.76 18.62
N ARG A 289 -8.31 0.32 18.79
CA ARG A 289 -9.08 0.94 17.69
C ARG A 289 -8.18 1.39 16.54
N ARG A 290 -7.07 2.08 16.84
CA ARG A 290 -6.06 2.49 15.83
C ARG A 290 -5.42 1.30 15.11
N LEU A 291 -5.09 0.23 15.83
CA LEU A 291 -4.52 -0.99 15.26
C LEU A 291 -5.51 -1.71 14.34
N SER A 292 -6.80 -1.76 14.69
CA SER A 292 -7.85 -2.35 13.83
C SER A 292 -8.00 -1.59 12.52
N VAL A 293 -7.98 -0.25 12.55
CA VAL A 293 -8.02 0.58 11.33
C VAL A 293 -6.80 0.32 10.45
N ALA A 294 -5.58 0.44 11.00
CA ALA A 294 -4.34 0.17 10.25
C ALA A 294 -4.26 -1.26 9.68
N THR A 295 -4.90 -2.24 10.34
CA THR A 295 -5.01 -3.62 9.83
C THR A 295 -6.00 -3.73 8.66
N HIS A 296 -7.10 -2.97 8.69
CA HIS A 296 -8.07 -2.91 7.59
C HIS A 296 -7.48 -2.18 6.38
N ASP A 297 -6.86 -1.01 6.59
CA ASP A 297 -6.20 -0.23 5.54
C ASP A 297 -5.09 -1.06 4.87
N LYS A 298 -4.31 -1.80 5.66
CA LYS A 298 -3.33 -2.75 5.15
C LYS A 298 -3.99 -3.81 4.25
N GLN A 299 -5.06 -4.47 4.71
CA GLN A 299 -5.75 -5.49 3.93
C GLN A 299 -6.34 -4.93 2.62
N GLN A 300 -6.88 -3.71 2.65
CA GLN A 300 -7.36 -3.01 1.45
C GLN A 300 -6.21 -2.74 0.46
N CYS A 301 -5.07 -2.24 0.94
CA CYS A 301 -3.87 -2.05 0.13
C CYS A 301 -3.31 -3.37 -0.42
N GLU A 302 -3.31 -4.46 0.35
CA GLU A 302 -2.89 -5.79 -0.12
C GLU A 302 -3.83 -6.31 -1.23
N ASN A 303 -5.15 -6.14 -1.08
CA ASN A 303 -6.15 -6.50 -2.09
C ASN A 303 -5.99 -5.70 -3.40
N ILE A 304 -5.80 -4.37 -3.30
CA ILE A 304 -5.56 -3.52 -4.47
C ILE A 304 -4.26 -3.94 -5.17
N ASN A 305 -3.21 -4.27 -4.41
CA ASN A 305 -1.95 -4.77 -4.96
C ASN A 305 -2.08 -6.14 -5.65
N SER A 306 -2.92 -7.07 -5.17
CA SER A 306 -3.19 -8.31 -5.92
C SER A 306 -3.88 -8.03 -7.25
N THR A 307 -4.94 -7.23 -7.26
CA THR A 307 -5.69 -6.91 -8.48
C THR A 307 -4.83 -6.16 -9.51
N LEU A 308 -3.94 -5.25 -9.07
CA LEU A 308 -3.01 -4.58 -9.98
C LEU A 308 -1.96 -5.54 -10.58
N ARG A 309 -1.50 -6.55 -9.85
CA ARG A 309 -0.60 -7.61 -10.39
C ARG A 309 -1.33 -8.49 -11.40
N GLU A 310 -2.58 -8.87 -11.13
CA GLU A 310 -3.42 -9.65 -12.06
C GLU A 310 -3.68 -8.87 -13.37
N GLN A 311 -3.96 -7.56 -13.27
CA GLN A 311 -4.11 -6.68 -14.43
C GLN A 311 -2.80 -6.51 -15.20
N LEU A 312 -1.66 -6.32 -14.52
CA LEU A 312 -0.34 -6.25 -15.14
C LEU A 312 -0.03 -7.56 -15.89
N HIS A 313 -0.20 -8.71 -15.26
CA HIS A 313 0.05 -10.00 -15.89
C HIS A 313 -0.86 -10.24 -17.10
N THR A 314 -2.12 -9.83 -17.02
CA THR A 314 -3.06 -9.87 -18.16
C THR A 314 -2.62 -8.95 -19.31
N LYS A 315 -1.91 -7.84 -19.03
CA LYS A 315 -1.34 -6.95 -20.04
C LYS A 315 -0.05 -7.51 -20.63
N GLU A 316 0.83 -8.10 -19.82
CA GLU A 316 2.05 -8.81 -20.26
C GLU A 316 1.73 -9.95 -21.24
N GLN A 317 0.75 -10.79 -20.91
CA GLN A 317 0.26 -11.86 -21.79
C GLN A 317 -0.23 -11.31 -23.14
N LYS A 318 -0.98 -10.19 -23.13
CA LYS A 318 -1.50 -9.54 -24.34
C LYS A 318 -0.38 -8.90 -25.17
N LEU A 319 0.63 -8.30 -24.54
CA LEU A 319 1.81 -7.78 -25.25
C LEU A 319 2.61 -8.91 -25.90
N THR A 320 2.82 -10.03 -25.20
CA THR A 320 3.50 -11.21 -25.74
C THR A 320 2.75 -11.77 -26.96
N ALA A 321 1.42 -11.88 -26.89
CA ALA A 321 0.59 -12.35 -28.01
C ALA A 321 0.60 -11.38 -29.21
N LEU A 322 0.62 -10.06 -28.96
CA LEU A 322 0.76 -9.06 -30.02
C LEU A 322 2.16 -9.08 -30.66
N GLN A 323 3.22 -9.26 -29.87
CA GLN A 323 4.58 -9.38 -30.37
C GLN A 323 4.76 -10.64 -31.23
N ALA A 324 4.17 -11.77 -30.84
CA ALA A 324 4.15 -12.98 -31.66
C ALA A 324 3.51 -12.71 -33.04
N ARG A 325 2.30 -12.13 -33.06
CA ARG A 325 1.58 -11.74 -34.29
C ARG A 325 2.31 -10.69 -35.14
N MET A 326 3.06 -9.76 -34.52
CA MET A 326 3.92 -8.82 -35.22
C MET A 326 4.97 -9.58 -36.03
N THR A 327 5.74 -10.47 -35.37
CA THR A 327 6.79 -11.25 -36.06
C THR A 327 6.23 -12.24 -37.09
N GLU A 328 5.00 -12.71 -36.92
CA GLU A 328 4.29 -13.53 -37.92
C GLU A 328 3.94 -12.71 -39.17
N CYS A 329 3.40 -11.51 -38.97
CA CYS A 329 3.10 -10.56 -40.05
C CYS A 329 4.37 -10.12 -40.79
N GLU A 330 5.46 -9.85 -40.08
CA GLU A 330 6.77 -9.51 -40.65
C GLU A 330 7.34 -10.65 -41.51
N ARG A 331 7.28 -11.90 -41.04
CA ARG A 331 7.67 -13.08 -41.85
C ARG A 331 6.78 -13.23 -43.08
N SER A 332 5.46 -13.09 -42.92
CA SER A 332 4.52 -13.15 -44.05
C SER A 332 4.76 -12.05 -45.08
N LYS A 333 5.14 -10.84 -44.64
CA LYS A 333 5.53 -9.72 -45.50
C LYS A 333 6.81 -10.04 -46.28
N VAL A 334 7.87 -10.48 -45.60
CA VAL A 334 9.16 -10.82 -46.25
C VAL A 334 8.98 -11.94 -47.28
N ASN A 335 8.20 -12.98 -46.97
CA ASN A 335 7.89 -14.05 -47.91
C ASN A 335 7.15 -13.55 -49.17
N LEU A 336 6.21 -12.60 -48.99
CA LEU A 336 5.47 -11.99 -50.10
C LEU A 336 6.35 -11.04 -50.93
N GLU A 337 7.20 -10.24 -50.29
CA GLU A 337 8.19 -9.39 -50.96
C GLU A 337 9.19 -10.24 -51.77
N GLN A 338 9.70 -11.33 -51.21
CA GLN A 338 10.54 -12.30 -51.93
C GLN A 338 9.80 -12.87 -53.15
N THR A 339 8.59 -13.41 -52.96
CA THR A 339 7.77 -13.98 -54.04
C THR A 339 7.54 -12.98 -55.18
N ALA A 340 7.26 -11.71 -54.84
CA ALA A 340 7.10 -10.64 -55.82
C ALA A 340 8.40 -10.35 -56.59
N THR A 341 9.56 -10.28 -55.90
CA THR A 341 10.85 -10.08 -56.59
C THR A 341 11.23 -11.25 -57.50
N GLU A 342 10.90 -12.48 -57.12
CA GLU A 342 11.11 -13.68 -57.94
C GLU A 342 10.24 -13.66 -59.21
N GLN A 343 8.96 -13.27 -59.10
CA GLN A 343 8.07 -13.10 -60.24
C GLN A 343 8.53 -11.94 -61.17
N MET A 344 8.92 -10.79 -60.61
CA MET A 344 9.45 -9.67 -61.40
C MET A 344 10.74 -10.05 -62.13
N LYS A 345 11.62 -10.83 -61.50
CA LYS A 345 12.85 -11.34 -62.12
C LYS A 345 12.54 -12.32 -63.25
N LEU A 346 11.56 -13.22 -63.07
CA LEU A 346 11.13 -14.16 -64.12
C LEU A 346 10.57 -13.42 -65.35
N LEU A 347 9.67 -12.46 -65.14
CA LEU A 347 9.10 -11.63 -66.21
C LEU A 347 10.18 -10.79 -66.92
N THR A 348 11.14 -10.25 -66.17
CA THR A 348 12.27 -9.50 -66.74
C THR A 348 13.14 -10.40 -67.61
N ASN A 349 13.45 -11.63 -67.18
CA ASN A 349 14.20 -12.59 -67.97
C ASN A 349 13.45 -13.01 -69.25
N GLN A 350 12.14 -13.24 -69.17
CA GLN A 350 11.32 -13.56 -70.35
C GLN A 350 11.26 -12.38 -71.34
N SER A 351 11.20 -11.15 -70.84
CA SER A 351 11.24 -9.94 -71.67
C SER A 351 12.61 -9.76 -72.35
N THR A 352 13.72 -9.96 -71.64
CA THR A 352 15.06 -9.83 -72.25
C THR A 352 15.36 -10.96 -73.24
N GLU A 353 14.93 -12.19 -72.97
CA GLU A 353 15.03 -13.32 -73.91
C GLU A 353 14.21 -13.06 -75.18
N THR A 354 12.95 -12.65 -75.05
CA THR A 354 12.11 -12.35 -76.22
C THR A 354 12.68 -11.19 -77.04
N ILE A 355 13.14 -10.10 -76.40
CA ILE A 355 13.85 -9.00 -77.08
C ILE A 355 15.10 -9.52 -77.82
N HIS A 356 15.93 -10.35 -77.19
CA HIS A 356 17.12 -10.93 -77.83
C HIS A 356 16.77 -11.82 -79.03
N THR A 357 15.72 -12.65 -78.95
CA THR A 357 15.27 -13.45 -80.12
C THR A 357 14.71 -12.58 -81.25
N LEU A 358 14.06 -11.45 -80.94
CA LEU A 358 13.59 -10.48 -81.94
C LEU A 358 14.77 -9.72 -82.58
N GLN A 359 15.77 -9.33 -81.80
CA GLN A 359 17.02 -8.72 -82.30
C GLN A 359 17.79 -9.68 -83.23
N ASN A 360 17.87 -10.96 -82.88
CA ASN A 360 18.52 -11.99 -83.72
C ASN A 360 17.73 -12.27 -85.01
N LYS A 361 16.39 -12.24 -84.96
CA LYS A 361 15.55 -12.30 -86.17
C LYS A 361 15.70 -11.05 -87.04
N LEU A 362 15.81 -9.87 -86.45
CA LEU A 362 16.00 -8.60 -87.16
C LEU A 362 17.37 -8.55 -87.85
N THR A 363 18.45 -8.90 -87.16
CA THR A 363 19.80 -8.93 -87.74
C THR A 363 19.93 -10.00 -88.84
N LEU A 364 19.28 -11.17 -88.66
CA LEU A 364 19.18 -12.15 -89.74
C LEU A 364 18.44 -11.59 -90.96
N ALA A 365 17.27 -10.98 -90.78
CA ALA A 365 16.50 -10.36 -91.86
C ALA A 365 17.27 -9.21 -92.54
N GLN A 366 18.01 -8.40 -91.79
CA GLN A 366 18.90 -7.36 -92.31
C GLN A 366 20.04 -7.94 -93.15
N SER A 367 20.68 -9.01 -92.70
CA SER A 367 21.75 -9.69 -93.46
C SER A 367 21.21 -10.35 -94.75
N GLN A 368 20.01 -10.94 -94.69
CA GLN A 368 19.31 -11.47 -95.87
C GLN A 368 18.95 -10.36 -96.86
N HIS A 369 18.46 -9.22 -96.38
CA HIS A 369 18.18 -8.05 -97.21
C HIS A 369 19.47 -7.49 -97.85
N GLN A 370 20.57 -7.37 -97.09
CA GLN A 370 21.87 -6.96 -97.64
C GLN A 370 22.40 -7.94 -98.68
N HIS A 371 22.25 -9.24 -98.46
CA HIS A 371 22.64 -10.26 -99.44
C HIS A 371 21.80 -10.17 -100.72
N LEU A 372 20.47 -10.08 -100.62
CA LEU A 372 19.59 -9.87 -101.77
C LEU A 372 19.93 -8.59 -102.53
N ARG A 373 20.16 -7.48 -101.82
CA ARG A 373 20.63 -6.21 -102.39
C ARG A 373 21.92 -6.38 -103.19
N SER A 374 22.90 -7.11 -102.64
CA SER A 374 24.17 -7.40 -103.30
C SER A 374 24.02 -8.31 -104.53
N VAL A 375 23.16 -9.32 -104.47
CA VAL A 375 22.84 -10.20 -105.60
C VAL A 375 22.15 -9.42 -106.72
N ILE A 376 21.18 -8.56 -106.39
CA ILE A 376 20.50 -7.68 -107.36
C ILE A 376 21.51 -6.70 -107.99
N GLN A 377 22.39 -6.09 -107.19
CA GLN A 377 23.41 -5.18 -107.71
C GLN A 377 24.39 -5.90 -108.64
N THR A 378 24.81 -7.12 -108.31
CA THR A 378 25.68 -7.95 -109.17
C THR A 378 24.94 -8.35 -110.46
N LEU A 379 23.67 -8.75 -110.38
CA LEU A 379 22.84 -9.06 -111.54
C LEU A 379 22.63 -7.85 -112.46
N ALA A 380 22.40 -6.67 -111.90
CA ALA A 380 22.28 -5.43 -112.68
C ALA A 380 23.58 -5.10 -113.41
N MET A 381 24.73 -5.18 -112.72
CA MET A 381 26.05 -5.01 -113.34
C MET A 381 26.34 -6.05 -114.41
N GLU A 382 25.88 -7.29 -114.24
CA GLU A 382 26.07 -8.37 -115.23
C GLU A 382 25.19 -8.19 -116.47
N VAL A 383 23.92 -7.80 -116.31
CA VAL A 383 23.02 -7.47 -117.44
C VAL A 383 23.52 -6.24 -118.20
N ASP A 384 24.06 -5.24 -117.51
CA ASP A 384 24.75 -4.09 -118.12
C ASP A 384 26.02 -4.50 -118.88
N ARG A 385 26.85 -5.38 -118.29
CA ARG A 385 28.02 -5.97 -118.97
C ARG A 385 27.63 -6.74 -120.21
N GLU A 386 26.60 -7.59 -120.15
CA GLU A 386 26.09 -8.32 -121.31
C GLU A 386 25.59 -7.37 -122.42
N VAL A 387 24.81 -6.31 -122.09
CA VAL A 387 24.37 -5.31 -123.07
C VAL A 387 25.57 -4.59 -123.70
N LYS A 388 26.58 -4.21 -122.90
CA LYS A 388 27.80 -3.56 -123.41
C LYS A 388 28.62 -4.50 -124.31
N GLU A 389 28.67 -5.79 -124.00
CA GLU A 389 29.33 -6.79 -124.84
C GLU A 389 28.54 -7.12 -126.12
N THR A 390 27.20 -7.21 -126.07
CA THR A 390 26.40 -7.44 -127.27
C THR A 390 26.38 -6.21 -128.18
N ARG A 391 26.24 -4.99 -127.63
CA ARG A 391 26.51 -3.73 -128.37
C ARG A 391 27.93 -3.73 -128.95
N GLY A 392 28.95 -4.12 -128.19
CA GLY A 392 30.35 -4.15 -128.62
C GLY A 392 30.63 -5.14 -129.76
N GLU A 393 30.14 -6.37 -129.66
CA GLU A 393 30.27 -7.40 -130.70
C GLU A 393 29.42 -7.05 -131.95
N LEU A 394 28.27 -6.37 -131.78
CA LEU A 394 27.45 -5.83 -132.87
C LEU A 394 28.18 -4.68 -133.58
N ARG A 395 28.75 -3.72 -132.84
CA ARG A 395 29.60 -2.64 -133.39
C ARG A 395 30.81 -3.22 -134.13
N LYS A 396 31.47 -4.22 -133.57
CA LYS A 396 32.58 -4.95 -134.21
C LYS A 396 32.14 -5.64 -135.51
N ARG A 397 30.99 -6.32 -135.53
CA ARG A 397 30.42 -6.93 -136.75
C ARG A 397 29.98 -5.90 -137.79
N ARG A 398 29.41 -4.76 -137.39
CA ARG A 398 29.13 -3.60 -138.27
C ARG A 398 30.44 -3.04 -138.86
N ARG A 399 31.50 -2.87 -138.05
CA ARG A 399 32.85 -2.46 -138.50
C ARG A 399 33.52 -3.51 -139.41
N GLU A 400 33.29 -4.81 -139.20
CA GLU A 400 33.78 -5.92 -140.05
C GLU A 400 32.98 -6.07 -141.36
N ARG A 401 31.65 -5.85 -141.36
CA ARG A 401 30.81 -5.79 -142.56
C ARG A 401 31.21 -4.63 -143.48
N LYS A 402 31.38 -3.42 -142.92
CA LYS A 402 31.99 -2.27 -143.62
C LYS A 402 33.37 -2.60 -144.23
N LYS A 403 34.09 -3.60 -143.70
CA LYS A 403 35.37 -4.11 -144.21
C LYS A 403 35.25 -5.22 -145.28
N LYS A 404 34.15 -5.98 -145.33
CA LYS A 404 33.91 -7.08 -146.28
C LYS A 404 33.08 -6.68 -147.51
N GLU A 405 32.05 -5.85 -147.32
CA GLU A 405 31.16 -5.43 -148.41
C GLU A 405 31.81 -4.38 -149.33
N GLY A 406 32.81 -3.64 -148.83
CA GLY A 406 33.60 -2.67 -149.61
C GLY A 406 34.54 -3.25 -150.68
N SER A 407 34.44 -4.54 -151.01
CA SER A 407 35.31 -5.22 -151.99
C SER A 407 34.73 -5.26 -153.42
N GLY A 408 33.52 -4.73 -153.66
CA GLY A 408 32.82 -4.85 -154.94
C GLY A 408 32.35 -3.52 -155.54
N ARG A 409 33.15 -2.94 -156.45
CA ARG A 409 32.94 -1.68 -157.22
C ARG A 409 32.90 -0.38 -156.39
N GLY A 410 33.55 0.69 -156.88
CA GLY A 410 33.11 2.06 -156.53
C GLY A 410 34.12 3.21 -156.52
N GLY A 411 35.43 2.97 -156.33
CA GLY A 411 36.40 4.07 -156.10
C GLY A 411 36.34 4.62 -154.65
N VAL A 412 37.25 5.48 -154.19
CA VAL A 412 38.32 6.22 -154.89
C VAL A 412 39.69 5.90 -154.26
N SER A 413 40.79 6.02 -155.02
CA SER A 413 42.15 5.70 -154.55
C SER A 413 42.55 6.50 -153.30
N LYS A 414 43.03 5.80 -152.26
CA LYS A 414 43.38 6.36 -150.93
C LYS A 414 44.31 7.59 -150.98
N ARG A 415 45.11 7.75 -152.03
CA ARG A 415 46.06 8.86 -152.19
C ARG A 415 45.39 10.21 -152.52
N SER A 416 44.15 10.24 -153.02
CA SER A 416 43.39 11.50 -153.18
C SER A 416 42.62 11.89 -151.92
N MET A 417 42.08 10.93 -151.17
CA MET A 417 41.34 11.17 -149.93
C MET A 417 42.20 11.87 -148.87
N VAL A 418 43.43 11.37 -148.63
CA VAL A 418 44.41 12.02 -147.73
C VAL A 418 44.78 13.41 -148.23
N LYS A 419 44.84 13.63 -149.55
CA LYS A 419 45.16 14.94 -150.13
C LYS A 419 43.99 15.93 -149.98
N ALA A 420 42.74 15.46 -150.08
CA ALA A 420 41.54 16.25 -149.81
C ALA A 420 41.42 16.61 -148.31
N GLN A 421 41.67 15.66 -147.41
CA GLN A 421 41.73 15.92 -145.96
C GLN A 421 42.85 16.91 -145.60
N SER A 422 44.04 16.78 -146.20
CA SER A 422 45.14 17.73 -146.02
C SER A 422 44.81 19.13 -146.53
N ILE A 423 44.08 19.25 -147.64
CA ILE A 423 43.61 20.55 -148.16
C ILE A 423 42.50 21.12 -147.27
N ALA A 424 41.55 20.30 -146.81
CA ALA A 424 40.49 20.73 -145.89
C ALA A 424 41.06 21.22 -144.55
N ALA A 425 42.00 20.48 -143.96
CA ALA A 425 42.75 20.89 -142.77
C ALA A 425 43.48 22.24 -142.98
N SER A 426 44.09 22.43 -144.16
CA SER A 426 44.78 23.68 -144.51
C SER A 426 43.86 24.86 -144.83
N ILE A 427 42.60 24.62 -145.21
CA ILE A 427 41.59 25.66 -145.47
C ILE A 427 40.86 26.04 -144.18
N LEU A 428 40.59 25.07 -143.31
CA LEU A 428 39.87 25.25 -142.04
C LEU A 428 40.81 25.52 -140.85
N ASN A 429 42.12 25.56 -141.07
CA ASN A 429 43.17 25.85 -140.09
C ASN A 429 43.11 24.98 -138.81
N VAL A 430 42.80 23.69 -138.98
CA VAL A 430 42.76 22.67 -137.91
C VAL A 430 43.75 21.55 -138.24
N SER A 431 44.31 20.85 -137.25
CA SER A 431 45.28 19.80 -137.54
C SER A 431 44.62 18.60 -138.22
N ALA A 432 45.42 17.81 -138.94
CA ALA A 432 44.92 16.57 -139.55
C ALA A 432 44.44 15.53 -138.53
N ASN A 433 44.84 15.66 -137.26
CA ASN A 433 44.40 14.78 -136.17
C ASN A 433 43.09 15.28 -135.54
N ASP A 434 42.90 16.60 -135.42
CA ASP A 434 41.62 17.18 -134.97
C ASP A 434 40.55 16.97 -136.04
N LEU A 435 40.88 17.16 -137.32
CA LEU A 435 39.98 16.86 -138.43
C LEU A 435 39.65 15.35 -138.51
N ALA A 436 40.55 14.47 -138.08
CA ALA A 436 40.23 13.05 -137.91
C ALA A 436 39.25 12.84 -136.75
N SER A 437 39.50 13.42 -135.57
CA SER A 437 38.61 13.29 -134.41
C SER A 437 37.23 13.94 -134.59
N ILE A 438 37.09 14.95 -135.45
CA ILE A 438 35.81 15.58 -135.82
C ILE A 438 35.06 14.77 -136.88
N LEU A 439 35.77 13.92 -137.65
CA LEU A 439 35.17 13.03 -138.66
C LEU A 439 34.91 11.60 -138.13
N ASP A 440 35.55 11.20 -137.03
CA ASP A 440 35.28 9.93 -136.33
C ASP A 440 34.03 10.08 -135.45
N THR A 441 32.91 10.44 -136.07
CA THR A 441 31.60 10.66 -135.43
C THR A 441 30.91 9.35 -135.06
N ASP A 442 31.58 8.52 -134.26
CA ASP A 442 30.94 7.48 -133.45
C ASP A 442 30.15 8.14 -132.29
N GLN A 443 29.20 9.04 -132.61
CA GLN A 443 28.29 9.68 -131.64
C GLN A 443 27.37 8.64 -130.95
N GLU A 444 27.25 7.43 -131.50
CA GLU A 444 26.67 6.25 -130.82
C GLU A 444 27.49 5.80 -129.59
N GLU A 445 28.76 6.19 -129.42
CA GLU A 445 29.58 5.78 -128.26
C GLU A 445 29.29 6.57 -126.99
N GLU A 446 28.82 7.83 -127.06
CA GLU A 446 28.71 8.71 -125.90
C GLU A 446 27.34 8.57 -125.21
N GLY A 447 26.24 8.69 -125.97
CA GLY A 447 24.87 8.55 -125.44
C GLY A 447 24.57 7.15 -124.87
N ASP A 448 25.13 6.08 -125.46
CA ASP A 448 24.99 4.73 -124.92
C ASP A 448 25.62 4.61 -123.52
N ARG A 449 26.75 5.28 -123.26
CA ARG A 449 27.46 5.22 -121.97
C ARG A 449 26.73 6.02 -120.89
N GLU A 450 26.18 7.17 -121.25
CA GLU A 450 25.42 8.03 -120.32
C GLU A 450 24.12 7.35 -119.89
N ALA A 451 23.35 6.80 -120.85
CA ALA A 451 22.12 6.05 -120.57
C ALA A 451 22.36 4.78 -119.72
N ASP A 452 23.47 4.07 -119.94
CA ASP A 452 23.85 2.92 -119.11
C ASP A 452 24.23 3.35 -117.67
N GLY A 453 24.89 4.50 -117.53
CA GLY A 453 25.22 5.09 -116.24
C GLY A 453 23.97 5.49 -115.45
N ASP A 454 23.02 6.17 -116.09
CA ASP A 454 21.75 6.57 -115.48
C ASP A 454 20.87 5.37 -115.11
N TRP A 455 20.89 4.29 -115.89
CA TRP A 455 20.20 3.05 -115.55
C TRP A 455 20.81 2.38 -114.30
N LEU A 456 22.14 2.31 -114.20
CA LEU A 456 22.82 1.82 -112.99
C LEU A 456 22.55 2.72 -111.77
N ASN A 457 22.57 4.04 -111.95
CA ASN A 457 22.22 5.01 -110.91
C ASN A 457 20.78 4.82 -110.43
N HIS A 458 19.83 4.61 -111.35
CA HIS A 458 18.43 4.37 -111.04
C HIS A 458 18.22 3.07 -110.25
N ILE A 459 18.89 1.97 -110.63
CA ILE A 459 18.89 0.74 -109.84
C ILE A 459 19.54 0.95 -108.46
N GLN A 460 20.65 1.69 -108.38
CA GLN A 460 21.31 1.97 -107.10
C GLN A 460 20.42 2.83 -106.17
N GLN A 461 19.65 3.78 -106.71
CA GLN A 461 18.65 4.56 -105.99
C GLN A 461 17.46 3.70 -105.54
N LEU A 462 16.87 2.88 -106.43
CA LEU A 462 15.81 1.92 -106.08
C LEU A 462 16.27 0.99 -104.95
N LEU A 463 17.50 0.46 -105.05
CA LEU A 463 18.10 -0.34 -103.98
C LEU A 463 18.32 0.45 -102.68
N GLN A 464 18.56 1.76 -102.70
CA GLN A 464 18.69 2.59 -101.49
C GLN A 464 17.36 2.86 -100.78
N GLN A 465 16.20 2.57 -101.40
CA GLN A 465 14.90 2.77 -100.76
C GLN A 465 14.67 1.78 -99.60
N GLN A 466 13.94 2.24 -98.58
CA GLN A 466 13.69 1.46 -97.36
C GLN A 466 12.75 0.25 -97.59
N CYS A 467 11.96 0.29 -98.67
CA CYS A 467 11.10 -0.79 -99.14
C CYS A 467 11.38 -1.01 -100.63
N LEU A 468 11.97 -2.15 -101.01
CA LEU A 468 12.24 -2.46 -102.41
C LEU A 468 10.96 -2.91 -103.13
N SER A 469 10.42 -2.06 -104.00
CA SER A 469 9.33 -2.44 -104.89
C SER A 469 9.83 -3.47 -105.91
N THR A 470 9.48 -4.74 -105.70
CA THR A 470 9.95 -5.85 -106.55
C THR A 470 9.44 -5.75 -107.98
N GLY A 471 8.28 -5.11 -108.19
CA GLY A 471 7.74 -4.80 -109.52
C GLY A 471 8.63 -3.80 -110.27
N GLU A 472 8.82 -2.60 -109.71
CA GLU A 472 9.63 -1.53 -110.33
C GLU A 472 11.06 -1.99 -110.64
N LEU A 473 11.72 -2.69 -109.71
CA LEU A 473 13.04 -3.26 -109.92
C LEU A 473 13.05 -4.29 -111.07
N LEU A 474 12.06 -5.18 -111.12
CA LEU A 474 11.97 -6.20 -112.16
C LEU A 474 11.65 -5.57 -113.51
N ASP A 475 10.81 -4.54 -113.58
CA ASP A 475 10.50 -3.81 -114.81
C ASP A 475 11.74 -3.09 -115.37
N VAL A 476 12.53 -2.43 -114.51
CA VAL A 476 13.78 -1.74 -114.89
C VAL A 476 14.84 -2.75 -115.38
N LEU A 477 14.95 -3.92 -114.75
CA LEU A 477 15.79 -5.03 -115.24
C LEU A 477 15.24 -5.61 -116.56
N LEU A 478 13.93 -5.82 -116.68
CA LEU A 478 13.29 -6.34 -117.88
C LEU A 478 13.44 -5.41 -119.09
N VAL A 479 13.47 -4.08 -118.91
CA VAL A 479 13.80 -3.15 -119.99
C VAL A 479 15.19 -3.44 -120.54
N LYS A 480 16.21 -3.59 -119.67
CA LYS A 480 17.60 -3.86 -120.07
C LYS A 480 17.78 -5.27 -120.65
N MET A 481 17.07 -6.26 -120.13
CA MET A 481 17.06 -7.62 -120.70
C MET A 481 16.32 -7.69 -122.05
N LYS A 482 15.26 -6.89 -122.27
CA LYS A 482 14.59 -6.76 -123.58
C LYS A 482 15.50 -6.07 -124.59
N GLU A 483 16.26 -5.04 -124.17
CA GLU A 483 17.32 -4.45 -124.98
C GLU A 483 18.39 -5.49 -125.35
N ASN A 484 18.95 -6.23 -124.37
CA ASN A 484 19.95 -7.26 -124.65
C ASN A 484 19.41 -8.33 -125.61
N LYS A 485 18.14 -8.73 -125.44
CA LYS A 485 17.45 -9.65 -126.36
C LYS A 485 17.37 -9.06 -127.78
N ALA A 486 16.95 -7.81 -127.94
CA ALA A 486 16.85 -7.17 -129.26
C ALA A 486 18.23 -7.05 -129.94
N LEU A 487 19.28 -6.70 -129.19
CA LEU A 487 20.66 -6.66 -129.65
C LEU A 487 21.20 -8.06 -130.03
N MET A 488 20.82 -9.10 -129.28
CA MET A 488 21.12 -10.49 -129.64
C MET A 488 20.35 -10.95 -130.88
N GLU A 489 19.09 -10.55 -131.04
CA GLU A 489 18.31 -10.83 -132.26
C GLU A 489 18.89 -10.08 -133.48
N GLU A 490 19.44 -8.87 -133.31
CA GLU A 490 20.23 -8.20 -134.35
C GLU A 490 21.56 -8.93 -134.64
N LEU A 491 22.31 -9.35 -133.60
CA LEU A 491 23.53 -10.16 -133.76
C LEU A 491 23.28 -11.50 -134.49
N VAL A 492 22.13 -12.13 -134.25
CA VAL A 492 21.74 -13.42 -134.83
C VAL A 492 21.19 -13.25 -136.25
N THR A 493 20.39 -12.23 -136.54
CA THR A 493 19.98 -11.92 -137.92
C THR A 493 21.18 -11.49 -138.77
N GLN A 494 22.10 -10.68 -138.23
CA GLN A 494 23.40 -10.41 -138.85
C GLN A 494 24.30 -11.66 -139.00
N ARG A 495 24.04 -12.75 -138.26
CA ARG A 495 24.74 -14.04 -138.41
C ARG A 495 24.11 -14.92 -139.49
N HIS A 496 22.83 -14.74 -139.81
CA HIS A 496 22.09 -15.50 -140.83
C HIS A 496 22.00 -14.81 -142.20
N SER A 497 22.32 -13.51 -142.32
CA SER A 497 22.42 -12.82 -143.63
C SER A 497 23.84 -12.95 -144.24
N HIS A 498 24.45 -14.13 -144.12
CA HIS A 498 25.86 -14.40 -144.47
C HIS A 498 26.03 -15.46 -145.56
#